data_AF-A0A7K2ZA57-F1
#
_entry.id   AF-A0A7K2ZA57-F1
#
_cell.length_a   1.000
_cell.length_b   1.000
_cell.length_c   1.000
_cell.angle_alpha   90.00
_cell.angle_beta   90.00
_cell.angle_gamma   90.00
#
_symmetry.space_group_name_H-M   'P 1'
#
loop_
_entity.id
_entity.type
_entity.pdbx_description
1 polymer ?
#
loop_
_entity_poly.entity_id
_entity_poly.type
_entity_poly.pdbx_seq_one_letter_code
_entity_poly.pdbx_strand_id
1 'polypeptide(L)'
;MDPTHQGPEEYGRTPGGSDDSDRSAGRRRPSRESNAADFGQPTPQQVRVVQVTVGDLLLTVNPVDGSEVEACPPGYEPDAPVRRTLSERAAHERAGAPP
;
A
#
# COMPACT_ATOMS: atom_id res chain seq x y z
N MET A 1 2.27 8.70 30.34
CA MET A 1 2.98 7.45 29.98
C MET A 1 1.96 6.57 29.31
N ASP A 2 2.10 6.36 27.99
CA ASP A 2 1.20 5.50 27.23
C ASP A 2 1.69 4.05 27.39
N PRO A 3 0.88 3.11 27.94
CA PRO A 3 1.29 1.74 28.20
C PRO A 3 1.51 0.91 26.92
N THR A 4 1.34 1.49 25.73
CA THR A 4 1.51 0.79 24.45
C THR A 4 2.78 1.15 23.67
N HIS A 5 3.64 2.05 24.19
CA HIS A 5 4.93 2.35 23.56
C HIS A 5 6.05 1.49 24.14
N GLN A 6 6.14 0.23 23.70
CA GLN A 6 7.34 -0.59 23.90
C GLN A 6 8.33 -0.27 22.77
N GLY A 7 9.51 0.24 23.15
CA GLY A 7 10.58 0.55 22.20
C GLY A 7 11.15 -0.72 21.55
N PRO A 8 11.79 -0.59 20.37
CA PRO A 8 12.28 -1.72 19.56
C PRO A 8 13.38 -2.57 20.25
N GLU A 9 13.88 -2.14 21.41
CA GLU A 9 15.00 -2.76 22.11
C GLU A 9 14.61 -3.98 22.98
N GLU A 10 13.30 -4.23 23.18
CA GLU A 10 12.81 -5.34 24.02
C GLU A 10 12.78 -6.70 23.30
N TYR A 11 12.88 -6.74 21.96
CA TYR A 11 12.89 -7.99 21.17
C TYR A 11 14.26 -8.72 21.14
N GLY A 12 15.26 -8.24 21.90
CA GLY A 12 16.67 -8.67 21.76
C GLY A 12 17.29 -9.45 22.92
N ARG A 13 16.52 -9.98 23.88
CA ARG A 13 17.12 -10.67 25.05
C ARG A 13 16.39 -11.95 25.47
N THR A 14 16.82 -13.09 24.92
CA THR A 14 16.64 -14.40 25.58
C THR A 14 17.77 -14.60 26.60
N PRO A 15 17.48 -14.81 27.89
CA PRO A 15 18.49 -15.12 28.89
C PRO A 15 18.69 -16.65 28.97
N GLY A 16 19.93 -17.10 28.79
CA GLY A 16 20.38 -18.38 29.37
C GLY A 16 21.12 -19.34 28.44
N GLY A 17 22.38 -19.60 28.78
CA GLY A 17 23.10 -20.85 28.48
C GLY A 17 23.91 -20.83 27.18
N SER A 18 25.16 -20.36 27.19
CA SER A 18 26.38 -21.16 27.42
C SER A 18 26.83 -21.96 26.19
N ASP A 19 27.84 -21.38 25.53
CA ASP A 19 29.05 -22.02 24.98
C ASP A 19 28.88 -23.36 24.27
N ASP A 20 28.92 -23.34 22.93
CA ASP A 20 29.68 -24.34 22.19
C ASP A 20 30.15 -23.75 20.86
N SER A 21 31.42 -23.41 20.85
CA SER A 21 32.18 -22.99 19.70
C SER A 21 32.66 -24.22 18.95
N ASP A 22 31.80 -24.86 18.16
CA ASP A 22 32.25 -25.91 17.24
C ASP A 22 31.53 -25.94 15.89
N ARG A 23 32.29 -25.47 14.90
CA ARG A 23 32.38 -25.93 13.51
C ARG A 23 31.22 -26.80 13.02
N SER A 24 30.28 -26.16 12.34
CA SER A 24 29.52 -26.83 11.28
C SER A 24 29.45 -25.91 10.08
N ALA A 25 30.20 -26.26 9.04
CA ALA A 25 30.10 -25.72 7.70
C ALA A 25 28.63 -25.86 7.24
N GLY A 26 27.85 -24.81 7.49
CA GLY A 26 26.44 -24.72 7.14
C GLY A 26 26.30 -24.70 5.61
N ARG A 27 26.00 -25.88 5.08
CA ARG A 27 25.54 -26.17 3.72
C ARG A 27 24.92 -24.93 3.04
N ARG A 28 25.65 -24.30 2.12
CA ARG A 28 25.09 -23.22 1.29
C ARG A 28 23.85 -23.76 0.60
N ARG A 29 22.70 -23.09 0.79
CA ARG A 29 21.49 -23.40 0.03
C ARG A 29 21.79 -23.17 -1.46
N PRO A 30 21.35 -24.05 -2.38
CA PRO A 30 21.49 -23.79 -3.80
C PRO A 30 20.83 -22.46 -4.13
N SER A 31 21.49 -21.64 -4.97
CA SER A 31 20.92 -20.40 -5.48
C SER A 31 19.55 -20.69 -6.09
N ARG A 32 18.54 -19.93 -5.68
CA ARG A 32 17.21 -20.00 -6.30
C ARG A 32 17.41 -19.62 -7.77
N GLU A 33 17.13 -20.55 -8.67
CA GLU A 33 17.13 -20.30 -10.10
C GLU A 33 16.26 -19.07 -10.35
N SER A 34 16.85 -18.02 -10.95
CA SER A 34 16.11 -16.82 -11.30
C SER A 34 14.99 -17.25 -12.24
N ASN A 35 13.74 -17.25 -11.74
CA ASN A 35 12.57 -17.26 -12.60
C ASN A 35 12.60 -15.96 -13.38
N ALA A 36 13.33 -15.95 -14.49
CA ALA A 36 13.07 -15.04 -15.59
C ALA A 36 11.68 -15.45 -16.10
N ALA A 37 10.65 -15.00 -15.37
CA ALA A 37 9.32 -14.93 -15.89
C ALA A 37 9.43 -14.24 -17.24
N ASP A 38 8.81 -14.82 -18.24
CA ASP A 38 8.63 -14.23 -19.55
C ASP A 38 8.00 -12.85 -19.36
N PHE A 39 8.86 -11.81 -19.28
CA PHE A 39 8.46 -10.41 -19.22
C PHE A 39 7.99 -10.02 -20.62
N GLY A 40 6.90 -10.66 -21.08
CA GLY A 40 6.10 -10.14 -22.17
C GLY A 40 5.77 -8.68 -21.87
N GLN A 41 5.61 -7.88 -22.92
CA GLN A 41 5.31 -6.46 -22.76
C GLN A 41 4.16 -6.27 -21.78
N PRO A 42 4.35 -5.53 -20.66
CA PRO A 42 3.27 -5.30 -19.73
C PRO A 42 2.13 -4.63 -20.51
N THR A 43 0.97 -5.26 -20.52
CA THR A 43 -0.25 -4.61 -21.02
C THR A 43 -0.41 -3.29 -20.26
N PRO A 44 -0.67 -2.17 -20.93
CA PRO A 44 -0.80 -0.88 -20.24
C PRO A 44 -1.86 -1.01 -19.16
N GLN A 45 -1.43 -0.89 -17.90
CA GLN A 45 -2.32 -0.93 -16.76
C GLN A 45 -3.24 0.29 -16.82
N GLN A 46 -4.56 0.06 -16.76
CA GLN A 46 -5.53 1.16 -16.77
C GLN A 46 -5.36 1.98 -15.48
N VAL A 47 -4.72 3.15 -15.60
CA VAL A 47 -4.50 4.06 -14.46
C VAL A 47 -5.81 4.79 -14.17
N ARG A 48 -6.35 4.56 -12.97
CA ARG A 48 -7.59 5.19 -12.51
C ARG A 48 -7.24 6.27 -11.50
N VAL A 49 -7.10 7.50 -12.00
CA VAL A 49 -6.89 8.67 -11.15
C VAL A 49 -8.24 9.15 -10.64
N VAL A 50 -8.37 9.29 -9.32
CA VAL A 50 -9.60 9.78 -8.67
C VAL A 50 -9.28 10.97 -7.79
N GLN A 51 -10.10 12.02 -7.87
CA GLN A 51 -10.06 13.16 -6.97
C GLN A 51 -11.03 12.96 -5.82
N VAL A 52 -10.56 13.24 -4.60
CA VAL A 52 -11.36 13.21 -3.37
C VAL A 52 -11.13 14.51 -2.62
N THR A 53 -12.21 15.20 -2.25
CA THR A 53 -12.12 16.40 -1.41
C THR A 53 -12.41 16.06 0.04
N VAL A 54 -11.57 16.53 0.96
CA VAL A 54 -11.75 16.38 2.41
C VAL A 54 -11.51 17.74 3.06
N GLY A 55 -12.58 18.39 3.54
CA GLY A 55 -12.48 19.77 4.03
C GLY A 55 -12.00 20.70 2.92
N ASP A 56 -10.86 21.34 3.13
CA ASP A 56 -10.17 22.23 2.20
C ASP A 56 -9.01 21.56 1.45
N LEU A 57 -8.92 20.22 1.48
CA LEU A 57 -7.86 19.46 0.81
C LEU A 57 -8.41 18.70 -0.40
N LEU A 58 -7.64 18.72 -1.49
CA LEU A 58 -7.84 17.92 -2.68
C LEU A 58 -6.80 16.79 -2.71
N LEU A 59 -7.28 15.55 -2.69
CA LEU A 59 -6.46 14.34 -2.81
C LEU A 59 -6.59 13.76 -4.21
N THR A 60 -5.46 13.62 -4.90
CA THR A 60 -5.37 12.93 -6.18
C THR A 60 -4.80 11.53 -5.93
N VAL A 61 -5.62 10.50 -6.08
CA VAL A 61 -5.21 9.11 -5.92
C VAL A 61 -4.72 8.59 -7.26
N ASN A 62 -3.41 8.39 -7.42
CA ASN A 62 -2.82 7.70 -8.55
C ASN A 62 -2.26 6.34 -8.08
N PRO A 63 -2.85 5.20 -8.51
CA PRO A 63 -2.41 3.88 -8.03
C PRO A 63 -1.00 3.48 -8.47
N VAL A 64 -0.43 4.16 -9.48
CA VAL A 64 0.91 3.86 -10.00
C VAL A 64 1.97 4.70 -9.29
N ASP A 65 1.74 6.01 -9.16
CA ASP A 65 2.74 6.96 -8.68
C ASP A 65 2.56 7.35 -7.19
N GLY A 66 1.43 6.98 -6.59
CA GLY A 66 1.06 7.30 -5.21
C GLY A 66 -0.10 8.30 -5.11
N SER A 67 -0.47 8.64 -3.87
CA SER A 67 -1.49 9.64 -3.61
C SER A 67 -0.85 10.99 -3.28
N GLU A 68 -1.34 12.06 -3.89
CA GLU A 68 -0.87 13.44 -3.68
C GLU A 68 -1.96 14.26 -2.99
N VAL A 69 -1.58 15.06 -1.99
CA VAL A 69 -2.50 15.94 -1.24
C VAL A 69 -2.11 17.39 -1.51
N GLU A 70 -3.07 18.19 -1.96
CA GLU A 70 -2.91 19.62 -2.18
C GLU A 70 -4.02 20.39 -1.46
N ALA A 71 -3.79 21.69 -1.19
CA ALA A 71 -4.87 22.57 -0.76
C ALA A 71 -5.85 22.76 -1.93
N CYS A 72 -7.15 22.79 -1.63
CA CYS A 72 -8.17 23.07 -2.63
C CYS A 72 -7.90 24.43 -3.28
N PRO A 73 -7.84 24.49 -4.62
CA PRO A 73 -7.65 25.75 -5.32
C PRO A 73 -8.72 26.78 -4.94
N PRO A 74 -8.38 28.06 -4.81
CA PRO A 74 -9.37 29.09 -4.55
C PRO A 74 -10.39 29.14 -5.70
N GLY A 75 -11.69 29.08 -5.35
CA GLY A 75 -12.79 29.03 -6.33
C GLY A 75 -13.15 27.63 -6.82
N TYR A 76 -12.46 26.58 -6.35
CA TYR A 76 -12.89 25.20 -6.51
C TYR A 76 -13.81 24.82 -5.35
N GLU A 77 -15.11 24.75 -5.61
CA GLU A 77 -16.11 24.31 -4.63
C GLU A 77 -16.80 23.05 -5.19
N PRO A 78 -16.52 21.86 -4.66
CA PRO A 78 -17.19 20.65 -5.11
C PRO A 78 -18.67 20.68 -4.74
N ASP A 79 -19.50 20.05 -5.56
CA ASP A 79 -20.93 19.89 -5.26
C ASP A 79 -21.14 19.25 -3.89
N ALA A 80 -22.20 19.67 -3.20
CA ALA A 80 -22.56 19.10 -1.91
C ALA A 80 -22.74 17.58 -2.04
N PRO A 81 -22.16 16.78 -1.13
CA PRO A 81 -22.26 15.33 -1.21
C PRO A 81 -23.71 14.87 -1.04
N VAL A 82 -24.25 14.24 -2.08
CA VAL A 82 -25.60 13.66 -2.09
C VAL A 82 -25.57 12.14 -2.06
N ARG A 83 -26.63 11.53 -1.51
CA ARG A 83 -26.77 10.08 -1.53
C ARG A 83 -27.03 9.61 -2.95
N ARG A 84 -26.19 8.70 -3.44
CA ARG A 84 -26.42 7.98 -4.70
C ARG A 84 -27.71 7.15 -4.64
N THR A 85 -28.45 7.17 -5.73
CA THR A 85 -29.58 6.27 -6.00
C THR A 85 -29.11 4.81 -6.08
N LEU A 86 -30.05 3.86 -6.09
CA LEU A 86 -29.73 2.43 -6.27
C LEU A 86 -29.00 2.18 -7.60
N SER A 87 -29.48 2.78 -8.69
CA SER A 87 -28.90 2.62 -10.02
C SER A 87 -27.47 3.17 -10.11
N GLU A 88 -27.23 4.35 -9.52
CA GLU A 88 -25.88 4.96 -9.47
C GLU A 88 -24.90 4.15 -8.64
N ARG A 89 -25.35 3.55 -7.53
CA ARG A 89 -24.52 2.63 -6.74
C ARG A 89 -24.13 1.39 -7.54
N ALA A 90 -25.10 0.74 -8.18
CA ALA A 90 -24.84 -0.42 -9.02
C ALA A 90 -23.90 -0.10 -10.21
N ALA A 91 -24.03 1.10 -10.79
CA ALA A 91 -23.12 1.57 -11.84
C ALA A 91 -21.70 1.79 -11.31
N HIS A 92 -21.56 2.41 -10.13
CA HIS A 92 -20.27 2.65 -9.49
C HIS A 92 -19.54 1.35 -9.13
N GLU A 93 -20.26 0.36 -8.57
CA GLU A 93 -19.71 -0.96 -8.26
C GLU A 93 -19.21 -1.68 -9.52
N ARG A 94 -20.01 -1.66 -10.60
CA ARG A 94 -19.60 -2.25 -11.89
C ARG A 94 -18.39 -1.54 -12.47
N ALA A 95 -18.35 -0.21 -12.38
CA ALA A 95 -17.21 0.57 -12.85
C ALA A 95 -15.93 0.18 -12.11
N GLY A 96 -16.00 -0.13 -10.81
CA GLY A 96 -14.87 -0.57 -9.99
C GLY A 96 -14.39 -2.00 -10.22
N ALA A 97 -15.08 -2.80 -11.04
CA ALA A 97 -14.67 -4.18 -11.31
C ALA A 97 -13.31 -4.23 -12.05
N PRO A 98 -12.46 -5.24 -11.75
CA PRO A 98 -11.22 -5.47 -12.49
C PRO A 98 -11.52 -5.77 -13.98
N PRO A 99 -10.59 -5.40 -14.89
CA PRO A 99 -10.72 -5.64 -16.34
C PRO A 99 -10.64 -7.13 -16.71
#